data_AF-A0A0G1VWK1-F1
#
_entry.id   AF-A0A0G1VWK1-F1
#
_cell.length_a   1.000
_cell.length_b   1.000
_cell.length_c   1.000
_cell.angle_alpha   90.00
_cell.angle_beta   90.00
_cell.angle_gamma   90.00
#
_symmetry.space_group_name_H-M   'P 1'
#
loop_
_entity.id
_entity.type
_entity.pdbx_description
1 polymer ?
#
loop_
_entity_poly.entity_id
_entity_poly.type
_entity_poly.pdbx_seq_one_letter_code
_entity_poly.pdbx_strand_id
1 'polypeptide(L)' 'MEEIESEEIYVCSECGHEGPENDICPICGGQMLPKEGSKDKVLGEEGEEEEEGAASAI' A
#
# COMPACT_ATOMS: atom_id res chain seq x y z
N MET A 1 30.12 4.05 -5.56
CA MET A 1 28.87 3.46 -5.05
C MET A 1 27.81 4.44 -5.51
N GLU A 2 27.26 4.21 -6.70
CA GLU A 2 26.31 5.13 -7.31
C GLU A 2 24.99 5.00 -6.55
N GLU A 3 24.54 6.13 -6.01
CA GLU A 3 23.33 6.26 -5.21
C GLU A 3 22.14 6.14 -6.16
N ILE A 4 21.29 5.14 -5.95
CA ILE A 4 20.12 4.89 -6.78
C ILE A 4 19.09 5.96 -6.39
N GLU A 5 19.02 7.07 -7.14
CA GLU A 5 17.88 7.98 -7.13
C GLU A 5 16.64 7.17 -7.50
N SER A 6 15.91 6.74 -6.48
CA SER A 6 14.67 6.00 -6.64
C SER A 6 13.60 7.02 -6.94
N GLU A 7 13.42 7.36 -8.21
CA GLU A 7 12.25 8.12 -8.65
C GLU A 7 11.01 7.33 -8.25
N GLU A 8 10.35 7.76 -7.18
CA GLU A 8 9.14 7.14 -6.66
C GLU A 8 8.01 7.38 -7.68
N ILE A 9 7.73 6.36 -8.49
CA ILE A 9 6.64 6.39 -9.46
C ILE A 9 5.34 6.15 -8.71
N TYR A 10 4.36 7.03 -8.86
CA TYR A 10 3.01 6.87 -8.32
C TYR A 10 2.05 6.41 -9.41
N VAL A 11 1.09 5.56 -9.05
CA VAL A 11 0.06 5.02 -9.93
C VAL A 11 -1.32 5.32 -9.38
N CYS A 12 -2.22 5.78 -10.24
CA CYS A 12 -3.62 6.01 -9.89
C CYS A 12 -4.36 4.67 -9.76
N SER A 13 -4.98 4.44 -8.60
CA SER A 13 -5.75 3.21 -8.35
C SER A 13 -7.07 3.14 -9.13
N GLU A 14 -7.58 4.28 -9.59
CA GLU A 14 -8.87 4.36 -10.30
C GLU A 14 -8.73 4.16 -11.81
N CYS A 15 -7.76 4.83 -12.44
CA CYS A 15 -7.59 4.81 -13.90
C CYS A 15 -6.31 4.11 -14.40
N GLY A 16 -5.35 3.85 -13.52
CA GLY A 16 -4.07 3.24 -13.87
C GLY A 16 -3.02 4.21 -14.45
N HIS A 17 -3.21 5.53 -14.36
CA HIS A 17 -2.21 6.50 -14.83
C HIS A 17 -0.97 6.54 -13.91
N GLU A 18 0.22 6.56 -14.51
CA GLU A 18 1.51 6.61 -13.81
C GLU A 18 2.12 8.01 -13.91
N GLY A 19 2.65 8.54 -12.80
CA GLY A 19 3.16 9.90 -12.74
C GLY A 19 4.01 10.18 -11.49
N PRO A 20 4.47 11.44 -11.33
CA PRO A 20 5.22 11.87 -10.15
C PRO A 20 4.33 11.91 -8.90
N GLU A 21 4.95 12.02 -7.72
CA GLU A 21 4.26 12.18 -6.44
C GLU A 21 3.19 13.28 -6.50
N ASN A 22 1.93 12.87 -6.41
CA ASN A 22 0.75 13.73 -6.37
C ASN A 22 -0.33 13.08 -5.52
N ASP A 23 -1.12 13.87 -4.79
CA ASP A 23 -2.27 13.36 -4.03
C ASP A 23 -3.45 12.95 -4.93
N ILE A 24 -3.66 13.68 -6.04
CA ILE A 24 -4.84 13.58 -6.91
C ILE A 24 -4.40 13.39 -8.37
N CYS A 25 -4.99 12.41 -9.04
CA CYS A 25 -4.72 12.13 -10.45
C CYS A 25 -5.27 13.25 -11.34
N PRO A 26 -4.45 13.88 -12.20
CA PRO A 26 -4.90 14.95 -13.09
C PRO A 26 -5.81 14.46 -14.23
N ILE A 27 -5.92 13.14 -14.44
CA ILE A 27 -6.72 12.54 -15.51
C ILE A 27 -8.16 12.28 -15.07
N CYS A 28 -8.34 11.64 -13.90
CA CYS A 28 -9.66 11.23 -13.41
C CYS A 28 -10.07 11.85 -12.07
N GLY A 29 -9.14 12.50 -11.36
CA GLY A 29 -9.37 12.99 -9.99
C GLY A 29 -9.28 11.91 -8.89
N GLY A 30 -8.91 10.67 -9.24
CA GLY A 30 -8.71 9.58 -8.29
C GLY A 30 -7.41 9.70 -7.49
N GLN A 31 -7.27 8.92 -6.41
CA GLN A 31 -6.07 8.96 -5.57
C GLN A 31 -4.88 8.29 -6.28
N MET A 32 -3.68 8.87 -6.14
CA MET A 32 -2.45 8.22 -6.61
C MET A 32 -1.69 7.59 -5.44
N LEU A 33 -1.24 6.35 -5.62
CA LEU A 33 -0.52 5.57 -4.62
C LEU A 33 0.89 5.26 -5.13
N PRO A 34 1.90 5.17 -4.27
CA PRO A 34 3.25 4.80 -4.68
C PRO A 34 3.22 3.40 -5.30
N LYS A 35 3.79 3.27 -6.51
CA LYS A 35 3.91 1.99 -7.19
C LYS A 35 4.96 1.18 -6.44
N GLU A 36 4.47 0.22 -5.66
CA GLU A 36 5.24 -0.55 -4.69
C GLU A 36 6.49 -1.19 -5.32
N GLY A 37 7.64 -0.53 -5.14
CA GLY A 37 8.93 -0.89 -5.74
C GLY A 37 10.14 -0.57 -4.85
N SER A 38 9.92 0.03 -3.68
CA SER A 38 10.98 0.37 -2.71
C SER A 38 10.56 -0.10 -1.31
N LYS A 39 10.37 -1.40 -1.14
CA LYS A 39 10.12 -2.04 0.17
C LYS A 39 11.44 -2.26 0.89
N ASP A 40 11.82 -1.32 1.75
CA ASP A 40 12.46 -1.65 3.02
C ASP A 40 11.79 -0.81 4.12
N LYS A 41 10.57 -1.21 4.48
CA LYS A 41 9.92 -0.76 5.71
C LYS A 41 8.94 -1.82 6.18
N VAL A 42 9.44 -2.59 7.13
CA VAL A 42 8.70 -3.51 7.99
C VAL A 42 7.56 -2.73 8.68
N LEU A 43 6.32 -3.14 8.40
CA LEU A 43 5.17 -2.97 9.30
C LEU A 43 4.79 -4.41 9.62
N GLY A 44 5.19 -4.95 10.76
CA GLY A 44 4.70 -4.47 12.05
C GLY A 44 3.48 -5.33 12.35
N GLU A 45 3.77 -6.51 12.87
CA GLU A 45 2.88 -7.60 13.23
C GLU A 45 2.16 -7.22 14.55
N GLU A 46 0.83 -7.16 14.55
CA GLU A 46 -0.04 -7.20 15.73
C GLU A 46 -1.46 -7.56 15.26
N GLY A 47 -2.16 -8.57 15.77
CA GLY A 47 -1.86 -9.57 16.77
C GLY A 47 -2.91 -10.69 16.67
N GLU A 48 -2.55 -11.86 17.19
CA GLU A 48 -3.41 -13.01 17.39
C GLU A 48 -4.49 -12.71 18.44
N GLU A 49 -5.74 -13.09 18.16
CA GLU A 49 -6.73 -13.40 19.20
C GLU A 49 -7.42 -14.72 18.82
N GLU A 50 -6.83 -15.82 19.30
CA GLU A 50 -7.52 -17.08 19.48
C GLU A 50 -8.51 -16.90 20.65
N GLU A 51 -9.81 -17.08 20.43
CA GLU A 51 -10.72 -17.40 21.54
C GLU A 51 -11.51 -18.67 21.21
N GLU A 52 -11.07 -19.77 21.83
CA GLU A 52 -11.78 -21.02 21.94
C GLU A 52 -13.05 -20.82 22.78
N GLY A 53 -14.22 -20.88 22.13
CA GLY A 53 -15.52 -20.95 22.79
C GLY A 53 -16.19 -22.30 22.58
N ALA A 54 -15.76 -23.33 23.32
CA ALA A 54 -16.50 -24.58 23.44
C ALA A 54 -17.62 -24.43 24.49
N ALA A 55 -18.88 -24.67 24.11
CA ALA A 55 -19.90 -25.25 24.99
C ALA A 55 -21.17 -25.69 24.23
N SER A 56 -21.39 -27.02 24.23
CA SER A 56 -22.66 -27.77 24.36
C SER A 56 -23.93 -27.29 23.62
N ALA A 57 -24.45 -28.06 22.68
CA ALA A 57 -25.35 -29.21 22.90
C ALA A 57 -26.67 -28.84 23.60
N ILE A 58 -27.75 -28.78 22.83
CA ILE A 58 -29.12 -29.13 23.24
C ILE A 58 -29.73 -30.09 22.22
#